data_AF-A0A246RRX1-F1
#
_entry.id   AF-A0A246RRX1-F1
#
_cell.length_a   1.000
_cell.length_b   1.000
_cell.length_c   1.000
_cell.angle_alpha   90.00
_cell.angle_beta   90.00
_cell.angle_gamma   90.00
#
_symmetry.space_group_name_H-M   'P 1'
#
loop_
_entity.id
_entity.type
_entity.pdbx_description
1 polymer ?
#
loop_
_entity_poly.entity_id
_entity_poly.type
_entity_poly.pdbx_seq_one_letter_code
_entity_poly.pdbx_strand_id
1 'polypeptide(L)'
;MSADEVLAFTLQSLREMNFYTDDTGPDSMLGPSGVDLDSLAVSELALRVEDEFGVTFDDDDIETLAIMTLGEFAAEVARRAELIPQADPARS
;
A
#
# COMPACT_ATOMS: atom_id res chain seq x y z
N MET A 1 -1.62 -3.73 -13.10
CA MET A 1 -2.09 -3.64 -11.71
C MET A 1 -3.14 -2.55 -11.65
N SER A 2 -4.29 -2.81 -11.06
CA SER A 2 -5.33 -1.79 -10.90
C SER A 2 -5.32 -1.27 -9.46
N ALA A 3 -5.66 0.02 -9.26
CA ALA A 3 -5.76 0.59 -7.90
C ALA A 3 -6.81 -0.15 -7.04
N ASP A 4 -7.87 -0.69 -7.65
CA ASP A 4 -8.88 -1.50 -6.95
C ASP A 4 -8.29 -2.82 -6.40
N GLU A 5 -7.42 -3.48 -7.18
CA GLU A 5 -6.72 -4.70 -6.75
C GLU A 5 -5.77 -4.41 -5.57
N VAL A 6 -5.03 -3.30 -5.65
CA VAL A 6 -4.16 -2.87 -4.55
C VAL A 6 -4.97 -2.50 -3.31
N LEU A 7 -6.10 -1.81 -3.47
CA LEU A 7 -6.96 -1.44 -2.35
C LEU A 7 -7.52 -2.69 -1.65
N ALA A 8 -7.98 -3.68 -2.43
CA ALA A 8 -8.46 -4.95 -1.89
C ALA A 8 -7.36 -5.69 -1.10
N PHE A 9 -6.15 -5.77 -1.66
CA PHE A 9 -4.99 -6.35 -0.98
C PHE A 9 -4.62 -5.59 0.30
N THR A 10 -4.65 -4.26 0.25
CA THR A 10 -4.36 -3.39 1.40
C THR A 10 -5.35 -3.66 2.53
N LEU A 11 -6.65 -3.67 2.24
CA LEU A 11 -7.69 -3.96 3.23
C LEU A 11 -7.58 -5.37 3.81
N GLN A 12 -7.17 -6.35 3.00
CA GLN A 12 -6.87 -7.70 3.47
C GLN A 12 -5.66 -7.72 4.40
N SER A 13 -4.54 -7.12 4.00
CA SER A 13 -3.31 -7.02 4.80
C SER A 13 -3.59 -6.38 6.16
N LEU A 14 -4.39 -5.31 6.16
CA LEU A 14 -4.83 -4.64 7.39
C LEU A 14 -5.62 -5.58 8.32
N ARG A 15 -6.52 -6.41 7.80
CA ARG A 15 -7.24 -7.42 8.61
C ARG A 15 -6.29 -8.46 9.18
N GLU A 16 -5.30 -8.91 8.41
CA GLU A 16 -4.28 -9.86 8.86
C GLU A 16 -3.37 -9.26 9.95
N MET A 17 -3.15 -7.96 9.88
CA MET A 17 -2.48 -7.14 10.91
C MET A 17 -3.38 -6.81 12.10
N ASN A 18 -4.62 -7.33 12.15
CA ASN A 18 -5.60 -7.11 13.21
C ASN A 18 -6.14 -5.66 13.31
N PHE A 19 -6.24 -4.96 12.17
CA PHE A 19 -6.93 -3.67 12.05
C PHE A 19 -8.38 -3.85 11.59
N TYR A 20 -9.25 -2.95 12.06
CA TYR A 20 -10.66 -2.90 11.67
C TYR A 20 -10.83 -2.20 10.32
N THR A 21 -11.47 -2.85 9.36
CA THR A 21 -11.63 -2.33 7.98
C THR A 21 -13.05 -2.45 7.42
N ASP A 22 -14.04 -2.83 8.23
CA ASP A 22 -15.43 -2.99 7.76
C ASP A 22 -16.09 -1.66 7.38
N ASP A 23 -15.68 -0.55 8.02
CA ASP A 23 -16.14 0.82 7.70
C ASP A 23 -15.06 1.66 7.00
N THR A 24 -13.98 1.04 6.51
CA THR A 24 -12.92 1.76 5.80
C THR A 24 -13.07 1.62 4.29
N GLY A 25 -12.72 2.66 3.57
CA GLY A 25 -12.86 2.74 2.13
C GLY A 25 -11.78 3.60 1.49
N PRO A 26 -11.87 3.86 0.17
CA PRO A 26 -10.85 4.62 -0.55
C PRO A 26 -10.62 6.03 0.01
N ASP A 27 -11.63 6.65 0.62
CA ASP A 27 -11.53 8.00 1.20
C ASP A 27 -11.01 7.99 2.65
N SER A 28 -10.77 6.83 3.26
CA SER A 28 -10.26 6.72 4.62
C SER A 28 -8.76 6.99 4.68
N MET A 29 -8.32 7.86 5.60
CA MET A 29 -6.90 8.14 5.86
C MET A 29 -6.18 6.90 6.40
N LEU A 30 -4.91 6.68 6.03
CA LEU A 30 -4.10 5.59 6.60
C LEU A 30 -3.79 5.86 8.08
N GLY A 31 -3.37 7.08 8.41
CA GLY A 31 -2.98 7.45 9.77
C GLY A 31 -4.15 7.62 10.77
N PRO A 32 -3.92 8.33 11.89
CA PRO A 32 -4.84 8.41 13.04
C PRO A 32 -6.20 9.06 12.75
N SER A 33 -6.36 9.70 11.59
CA SER A 33 -7.65 10.25 11.17
C SER A 33 -8.53 9.25 10.42
N GLY A 34 -8.08 8.01 10.23
CA GLY A 34 -8.83 6.96 9.54
C GLY A 34 -8.56 5.57 10.13
N VAL A 35 -7.70 4.78 9.49
CA VAL A 35 -7.38 3.39 9.90
C VAL A 35 -6.56 3.33 11.19
N ASP A 36 -5.97 4.46 11.61
CA ASP A 36 -5.14 4.57 12.81
C ASP A 36 -3.85 3.73 12.75
N LEU A 37 -3.19 3.78 11.60
CA LEU A 37 -1.87 3.18 11.44
C LEU A 37 -0.79 4.03 12.12
N ASP A 38 -0.16 3.47 13.14
CA ASP A 38 1.11 3.95 13.67
C ASP A 38 2.26 3.74 12.66
N SER A 39 3.38 4.45 12.85
CA SER A 39 4.55 4.36 11.97
C SER A 39 5.03 2.92 11.72
N LEU A 40 5.01 2.06 12.75
CA LEU A 40 5.39 0.65 12.61
C LEU A 40 4.43 -0.11 11.69
N ALA A 41 3.13 0.14 11.82
CA ALA A 41 2.12 -0.50 11.00
C ALA A 41 2.20 -0.01 9.54
N VAL A 42 2.49 1.27 9.31
CA VAL A 42 2.72 1.80 7.96
C VAL A 42 3.95 1.12 7.32
N SER A 43 5.07 1.00 8.03
CA SER A 43 6.25 0.29 7.52
C SER A 43 5.96 -1.18 7.22
N GLU A 44 5.22 -1.88 8.09
CA GLU A 44 4.87 -3.28 7.88
C GLU A 44 3.91 -3.46 6.68
N LEU A 45 2.97 -2.55 6.49
CA LEU A 45 2.09 -2.53 5.32
C LEU A 45 2.88 -2.26 4.03
N ALA A 46 3.81 -1.30 4.07
CA ALA A 46 4.68 -0.99 2.94
C ALA A 46 5.48 -2.24 2.53
N LEU A 47 6.12 -2.93 3.46
CA LEU A 47 6.86 -4.18 3.19
C LEU A 47 6.00 -5.27 2.53
N ARG A 48 4.75 -5.46 2.96
CA ARG A 48 3.84 -6.43 2.33
C ARG A 48 3.51 -6.04 0.89
N VAL A 49 3.29 -4.74 0.65
CA VAL A 49 2.96 -4.21 -0.68
C VAL A 49 4.16 -4.25 -1.62
N GLU A 50 5.37 -4.01 -1.11
CA GLU A 50 6.62 -4.19 -1.85
C GLU A 50 6.82 -5.65 -2.27
N ASP A 51 6.59 -6.61 -1.37
CA ASP A 51 6.73 -8.04 -1.65
C ASP A 51 5.71 -8.52 -2.70
N GLU A 52 4.44 -8.12 -2.58
CA GLU A 52 3.37 -8.56 -3.49
C GLU A 52 3.48 -7.89 -4.87
N PHE A 53 3.78 -6.59 -4.91
CA PHE A 53 3.68 -5.80 -6.14
C PHE A 53 5.03 -5.42 -6.76
N GLY A 54 6.14 -5.75 -6.09
CA GLY A 54 7.50 -5.46 -6.54
C GLY A 54 7.88 -3.97 -6.49
N VAL A 55 7.06 -3.14 -5.84
CA VAL A 55 7.33 -1.70 -5.66
C VAL A 55 8.38 -1.49 -4.58
N THR A 56 8.86 -0.27 -4.43
CA THR A 56 9.80 0.11 -3.35
C THR A 56 9.41 1.47 -2.80
N PHE A 57 9.56 1.63 -1.49
CA PHE A 57 9.31 2.85 -0.72
C PHE A 57 10.55 3.19 0.11
N ASP A 58 11.02 4.43 -0.03
CA ASP A 58 12.09 4.97 0.82
C ASP A 58 11.49 5.58 2.11
N ASP A 59 12.33 5.98 3.07
CA ASP A 59 11.87 6.57 4.34
C ASP A 59 10.96 7.80 4.14
N ASP A 60 11.28 8.68 3.18
CA ASP A 60 10.45 9.84 2.81
C ASP A 60 9.07 9.42 2.24
N ASP A 61 9.01 8.28 1.56
CA ASP A 61 7.74 7.74 1.08
C ASP A 61 6.87 7.29 2.25
N ILE A 62 7.44 6.59 3.24
CA ILE A 62 6.70 6.12 4.42
C ILE A 62 6.03 7.28 5.17
N GLU A 63 6.71 8.41 5.33
CA GLU A 63 6.12 9.63 5.92
C GLU A 63 4.96 10.16 5.08
N THR A 64 5.08 10.10 3.76
CA THR A 64 4.04 10.52 2.82
C THR A 64 2.84 9.56 2.83
N LEU A 65 3.07 8.25 2.92
CA LEU A 65 2.00 7.25 2.95
C LEU A 65 1.07 7.45 4.15
N ALA A 66 1.61 7.84 5.31
CA ALA A 66 0.84 8.04 6.53
C ALA A 66 -0.21 9.16 6.43
N ILE A 67 -0.02 10.12 5.52
CA ILE A 67 -0.95 11.24 5.29
C ILE A 67 -1.85 11.06 4.07
N MET A 68 -1.76 9.92 3.38
CA MET A 68 -2.63 9.59 2.25
C MET A 68 -3.93 8.90 2.71
N THR A 69 -4.92 8.93 1.83
CA THR A 69 -6.07 8.03 1.88
C THR A 69 -5.71 6.64 1.31
N LEU A 70 -6.50 5.63 1.65
CA LEU A 70 -6.33 4.27 1.13
C LEU A 70 -6.41 4.23 -0.41
N GLY A 71 -7.26 5.06 -1.00
CA GLY A 71 -7.39 5.17 -2.45
C GLY A 71 -6.17 5.82 -3.10
N GLU A 72 -5.63 6.88 -2.50
CA GLU A 72 -4.40 7.54 -2.97
C GLU A 72 -3.19 6.60 -2.85
N PHE A 73 -3.07 5.89 -1.73
CA PHE A 73 -2.05 4.86 -1.56
C PHE A 73 -2.14 3.78 -2.65
N ALA A 74 -3.34 3.23 -2.86
CA ALA A 74 -3.55 2.18 -3.84
C ALA A 74 -3.25 2.66 -5.28
N ALA A 75 -3.60 3.90 -5.61
CA ALA A 75 -3.27 4.51 -6.89
C ALA A 75 -1.76 4.70 -7.06
N GLU A 76 -1.05 5.13 -6.02
CA GLU A 76 0.40 5.33 -6.08
C GLU A 76 1.15 4.00 -6.25
N VAL A 77 0.76 2.95 -5.52
CA VAL A 77 1.30 1.60 -5.70
C VAL A 77 1.06 1.11 -7.12
N ALA A 78 -0.17 1.22 -7.64
CA ALA A 78 -0.49 0.78 -8.99
C ALA A 78 0.37 1.51 -10.02
N ARG A 79 0.54 2.83 -9.88
CA ARG A 79 1.40 3.66 -10.72
C ARG A 79 2.87 3.23 -10.64
N ARG A 80 3.40 2.94 -9.45
CA ARG A 80 4.77 2.44 -9.27
C ARG A 80 4.94 1.08 -9.94
N ALA A 81 3.98 0.18 -9.75
CA ALA A 81 4.01 -1.16 -10.33
C ALA A 81 4.03 -1.14 -11.87
N GLU A 82 3.34 -0.17 -12.50
CA GLU A 82 3.40 0.04 -13.96
C GLU A 82 4.77 0.52 -14.45
N LEU A 83 5.53 1.22 -13.60
CA LEU A 83 6.85 1.74 -13.91
C LEU A 83 7.98 0.73 -13.67
N ILE A 84 7.71 -0.39 -13.00
CA ILE A 84 8.67 -1.49 -12.87
C ILE A 84 8.88 -2.07 -14.27
N PRO A 85 10.06 -1.90 -14.89
CA PRO A 85 10.35 -2.58 -16.13
C PRO A 85 10.25 -4.06 -15.83
N GLN A 86 9.32 -4.76 -16.49
CA GLN A 86 9.25 -6.21 -16.43
C GLN A 86 10.64 -6.73 -16.80
N ALA A 87 11.42 -7.14 -15.80
CA ALA A 87 12.77 -7.62 -16.03
C ALA A 87 12.64 -8.82 -16.97
N ASP A 88 13.09 -8.60 -18.20
CA ASP A 88 12.97 -9.52 -19.32
C ASP A 88 13.51 -10.91 -18.89
N PRO A 89 12.67 -11.96 -18.80
CA PRO A 89 13.13 -13.29 -18.44
C PRO A 89 14.03 -13.92 -19.53
N ALA A 90 14.28 -13.23 -20.65
CA ALA A 90 15.18 -13.68 -21.70
C ALA A 90 16.67 -13.39 -21.41
N ARG A 91 17.20 -13.94 -20.30
CA ARG A 91 18.64 -14.22 -20.16
C ARG A 91 18.86 -15.38 -19.20
N SER A 92 18.72 -16.59 -19.71
CA SER A 92 19.31 -17.82 -19.17
C SER A 92 19.72 -18.73 -20.33
#